data_AF-A0AAW0VUC2-F1
#
_entry.id   AF-A0AAW0VUC2-F1
#
_cell.length_a   1.000
_cell.length_b   1.000
_cell.length_c   1.000
_cell.angle_alpha   90.00
_cell.angle_beta   90.00
_cell.angle_gamma   90.00
#
_symmetry.space_group_name_H-M   'P 1'
#
loop_
_entity.id
_entity.type
_entity.pdbx_description
1 polymer ?
#
loop_
_entity_poly.entity_id
_entity_poly.type
_entity_poly.pdbx_seq_one_letter_code
_entity_poly.pdbx_strand_id
1 'polypeptide(L)'
;MASKNAFGEVMSNMYLHHVGNNTINNIRTHATSMLELLREEVEESIKSASWLSRTDQAVALGKLHTLEAEMGGFDNHWNIAYVNKSHTEIRFQEDFSFLEAVQELYRVFRRELYRLYHIPIERGAFIWTFTVQPYVVNAFHMQSTNIIVLPEAFFQPPFYRADSPEYLNYGSAANSMAHEIFHGLDFTGVLYDARGHLTRPFSDAVKQHLNQTVQCYHNLLSSNFYEEVLIEDTNIAMEIDSSATLNENLADIAGIRHAYRAYQRWVDRHHTEARLPALSLNPSQLFFVSAAQPYCAVIPDLAKIFLMEMDEHLPNGMRINALMMNTPEFAQAFNCSVDSKMVAQETCHIF
;
A
#
# COMPACT_ATOMS: atom_id res chain seq x y z
N MET A 1 21.26 0.74 -9.42
CA MET A 1 20.31 -0.39 -9.33
C MET A 1 21.03 -1.69 -8.94
N ALA A 2 22.13 -2.07 -9.61
CA ALA A 2 22.90 -3.27 -9.29
C ALA A 2 23.34 -3.40 -7.81
N SER A 3 23.89 -2.34 -7.20
CA SER A 3 24.36 -2.39 -5.81
C SER A 3 23.26 -2.60 -4.77
N LYS A 4 22.05 -2.06 -5.01
CA LYS A 4 20.91 -2.25 -4.09
C LYS A 4 20.46 -3.71 -4.06
N ASN A 5 20.44 -4.37 -5.23
CA ASN A 5 19.99 -5.75 -5.33
C ASN A 5 21.07 -6.74 -4.86
N ALA A 6 22.35 -6.41 -5.08
CA ALA A 6 23.47 -7.27 -4.73
C ALA A 6 23.92 -7.17 -3.26
N PHE A 7 23.78 -5.98 -2.68
CA PHE A 7 24.26 -5.67 -1.32
C PHE A 7 23.12 -5.15 -0.44
N GLY A 8 21.92 -5.73 -0.59
CA GLY A 8 20.71 -5.31 0.11
C GLY A 8 20.93 -5.15 1.62
N GLU A 9 21.49 -6.17 2.28
CA GLU A 9 21.75 -6.14 3.73
C GLU A 9 22.71 -5.04 4.18
N VAL A 10 23.76 -4.78 3.39
CA VAL A 10 24.72 -3.70 3.67
C VAL A 10 24.05 -2.34 3.52
N MET A 11 23.27 -2.15 2.46
CA MET A 11 22.52 -0.92 2.22
C MET A 11 21.42 -0.71 3.28
N SER A 12 20.75 -1.78 3.71
CA SER A 12 19.77 -1.75 4.80
C SER A 12 20.42 -1.30 6.11
N ASN A 13 21.56 -1.89 6.48
CA ASN A 13 22.33 -1.50 7.65
C ASN A 13 22.70 -0.01 7.60
N MET A 14 23.30 0.45 6.50
CA MET A 14 23.71 1.85 6.34
C MET A 14 22.53 2.81 6.41
N TYR A 15 21.42 2.47 5.74
CA TYR A 15 20.22 3.30 5.70
C TYR A 15 19.58 3.42 7.08
N LEU A 16 19.40 2.32 7.80
CA LEU A 16 18.80 2.34 9.14
C LEU A 16 19.66 3.10 10.16
N HIS A 17 20.99 3.00 10.07
CA HIS A 17 21.89 3.81 10.91
C HIS A 17 21.83 5.30 10.56
N HIS A 18 21.62 5.65 9.29
CA HIS A 18 21.45 7.02 8.86
C HIS A 18 20.16 7.65 9.41
N VAL A 19 19.04 6.91 9.41
CA VAL A 19 17.76 7.38 9.97
C VAL A 19 17.84 7.49 11.50
N GLY A 20 18.49 6.53 12.14
CA GLY A 20 18.77 6.52 13.57
C GLY A 20 17.67 5.88 14.43
N ASN A 21 18.07 5.05 15.41
CA ASN A 21 17.16 4.19 16.16
C ASN A 21 16.05 4.94 16.92
N ASN A 22 16.34 6.15 17.44
CA ASN A 22 15.33 6.94 18.15
C ASN A 22 14.20 7.37 17.20
N THR A 23 14.55 7.82 15.99
CA THR A 23 13.60 8.19 14.95
C THR A 23 12.74 6.99 14.56
N ILE A 24 13.38 5.86 14.25
CA ILE A 24 12.73 4.60 13.86
C ILE A 24 11.75 4.13 14.95
N ASN A 25 12.18 4.14 16.22
CA ASN A 25 11.34 3.70 17.33
C ASN A 25 10.13 4.62 17.52
N ASN A 26 10.30 5.94 17.42
CA ASN A 26 9.20 6.90 17.53
C ASN A 26 8.19 6.73 16.39
N ILE A 27 8.67 6.58 15.15
CA ILE A 27 7.85 6.29 13.97
C ILE A 27 7.06 5.01 14.19
N ARG A 28 7.73 3.92 14.57
CA ARG A 28 7.11 2.62 14.79
C ARG A 28 6.02 2.68 15.86
N THR A 29 6.28 3.35 16.98
CA THR A 29 5.26 3.53 18.04
C THR A 29 4.04 4.28 17.52
N HIS A 30 4.25 5.39 16.81
CA HIS A 30 3.14 6.18 16.28
C HIS A 30 2.37 5.41 15.19
N ALA A 31 3.06 4.82 14.21
CA ALA A 31 2.47 4.01 13.16
C ALA A 31 1.66 2.82 13.69
N THR A 32 2.15 2.18 14.76
CA THR A 32 1.41 1.12 15.45
C THR A 32 0.09 1.64 16.01
N SER A 33 0.08 2.82 16.64
CA SER A 33 -1.16 3.40 17.17
C SER A 33 -2.18 3.77 16.09
N MET A 34 -1.73 4.24 14.93
CA MET A 34 -2.59 4.47 13.76
C MET A 34 -3.19 3.15 13.26
N LEU A 35 -2.35 2.10 13.15
CA LEU A 35 -2.78 0.77 12.73
C LEU A 35 -3.83 0.16 13.68
N GLU A 36 -3.69 0.31 14.99
CA GLU A 36 -4.69 -0.18 15.94
C GLU A 36 -6.05 0.52 15.76
N LEU A 37 -6.06 1.84 15.55
CA LEU A 37 -7.29 2.58 15.26
C LEU A 37 -7.93 2.16 13.92
N LEU A 38 -7.12 1.87 12.90
CA LEU A 38 -7.60 1.28 11.66
C LEU A 38 -8.22 -0.10 11.89
N ARG A 39 -7.56 -0.98 12.65
CA ARG A 39 -8.09 -2.31 12.97
C ARG A 39 -9.43 -2.24 13.68
N GLU A 40 -9.58 -1.36 14.66
CA GLU A 40 -10.85 -1.16 15.36
C GLU A 40 -11.97 -0.70 14.40
N GLU A 41 -11.67 0.24 13.51
CA GLU A 41 -12.64 0.77 12.56
C GLU A 41 -13.04 -0.29 11.50
N VAL A 42 -12.07 -1.03 10.97
CA VAL A 42 -12.31 -2.12 10.01
C VAL A 42 -13.10 -3.25 10.68
N GLU A 43 -12.79 -3.59 11.93
CA GLU A 43 -13.54 -4.58 12.71
C GLU A 43 -15.01 -4.18 12.88
N GLU A 44 -15.29 -2.93 13.22
CA GLU A 44 -16.67 -2.44 13.33
C GLU A 44 -17.39 -2.47 11.98
N SER A 45 -16.70 -2.07 10.91
CA SER A 45 -17.24 -2.11 9.56
C SER A 45 -17.60 -3.54 9.11
N ILE A 46 -16.72 -4.52 9.34
CA ILE A 46 -16.99 -5.94 9.09
C ILE A 46 -18.19 -6.44 9.93
N LYS A 47 -18.30 -6.01 11.19
CA LYS A 47 -19.42 -6.39 12.06
C LYS A 47 -20.77 -5.83 11.58
N SER A 48 -20.77 -4.62 11.01
CA SER A 48 -21.97 -3.96 10.50
C SER A 48 -22.36 -4.36 9.08
N ALA A 49 -21.48 -5.03 8.33
CA ALA A 49 -21.71 -5.40 6.94
C ALA A 49 -22.85 -6.42 6.79
N SER A 50 -24.03 -5.95 6.36
CA SER A 50 -25.23 -6.79 6.21
C SER A 50 -25.14 -7.83 5.09
N TRP A 51 -24.19 -7.67 4.16
CA TRP A 51 -23.97 -8.58 3.04
C TRP A 51 -23.12 -9.79 3.43
N LEU A 52 -22.41 -9.75 4.56
CA LEU A 52 -21.64 -10.88 5.06
C LEU A 52 -22.53 -11.85 5.85
N SER A 53 -22.41 -13.14 5.55
CA SER A 53 -22.97 -14.18 6.41
C SER A 53 -22.23 -14.21 7.75
N ARG A 54 -22.84 -14.79 8.80
CA ARG A 54 -22.14 -14.96 10.10
C ARG A 54 -20.83 -15.75 9.97
N THR A 55 -20.76 -16.70 9.03
CA THR A 55 -19.55 -17.47 8.76
C THR A 55 -18.49 -16.62 8.07
N ASP A 56 -18.84 -15.90 7.00
CA ASP A 56 -17.89 -15.05 6.27
C ASP A 56 -17.37 -13.90 7.13
N GLN A 57 -18.24 -13.33 7.97
CA GLN A 57 -17.88 -12.32 8.96
C GLN A 57 -16.85 -12.87 9.96
N ALA A 58 -17.05 -14.08 10.49
CA ALA A 58 -16.09 -14.71 11.40
C ALA A 58 -14.73 -14.98 10.72
N VAL A 59 -14.74 -15.35 9.43
CA VAL A 59 -13.50 -15.50 8.65
C VAL A 59 -12.79 -14.16 8.48
N ALA A 60 -13.51 -13.10 8.05
CA ALA A 60 -12.95 -11.77 7.87
C ALA A 60 -12.35 -11.20 9.17
N LEU A 61 -13.07 -11.33 10.29
CA LEU A 61 -12.57 -10.93 11.61
C LEU A 61 -11.35 -11.76 12.02
N GLY A 62 -11.38 -13.07 11.81
CA GLY A 62 -10.25 -13.94 12.07
C GLY A 62 -8.99 -13.51 11.31
N LYS A 63 -9.12 -13.14 10.03
CA LYS A 63 -8.01 -12.60 9.24
C LYS A 63 -7.49 -11.27 9.77
N LEU A 64 -8.39 -10.35 10.11
CA LEU A 64 -8.02 -9.02 10.65
C LEU A 64 -7.29 -9.15 11.99
N HIS A 65 -7.76 -10.04 12.88
CA HIS A 65 -7.20 -10.25 14.21
C HIS A 65 -5.82 -10.93 14.19
N THR A 66 -5.54 -11.75 13.17
CA THR A 66 -4.23 -12.39 13.00
C THR A 66 -3.31 -11.66 12.03
N LEU A 67 -3.77 -10.55 11.42
CA LEU A 67 -2.96 -9.73 10.52
C LEU A 67 -1.76 -9.18 11.30
N GLU A 68 -0.54 -9.56 10.94
CA GLU A 68 0.66 -8.98 11.52
C GLU A 68 1.13 -7.75 10.72
N ALA A 69 1.96 -6.91 11.32
CA ALA A 69 2.56 -5.76 10.64
C ALA A 69 4.07 -5.68 10.92
N GLU A 70 4.85 -5.61 9.86
CA GLU A 70 6.32 -5.46 9.89
C GLU A 70 6.66 -4.02 9.48
N MET A 71 7.13 -3.20 10.43
CA MET A 71 7.39 -1.77 10.21
C MET A 71 8.86 -1.40 10.41
N GLY A 72 9.42 -0.70 9.43
CA GLY A 72 10.78 -0.16 9.43
C GLY A 72 11.79 -1.12 8.78
N GLY A 73 12.26 -2.10 9.55
CA GLY A 73 13.23 -3.08 9.09
C GLY A 73 13.43 -4.23 10.07
N PHE A 74 14.17 -5.24 9.62
CA PHE A 74 14.54 -6.42 10.40
C PHE A 74 15.67 -6.14 11.42
N ASP A 75 15.54 -6.66 12.65
CA ASP A 75 16.53 -6.45 13.72
C ASP A 75 17.95 -6.90 13.34
N ASN A 76 18.09 -7.96 12.53
CA ASN A 76 19.38 -8.45 12.07
C ASN A 76 20.13 -7.45 11.17
N HIS A 77 19.46 -6.44 10.62
CA HIS A 77 20.14 -5.37 9.89
C HIS A 77 21.09 -4.56 10.79
N TRP A 78 20.92 -4.55 12.12
CA TRP A 78 21.89 -3.93 13.04
C TRP A 78 23.02 -4.87 13.46
N ASN A 79 22.90 -6.17 13.16
CA ASN A 79 23.92 -7.16 13.50
C ASN A 79 24.99 -7.22 12.42
N ILE A 80 26.16 -6.62 12.68
CA ILE A 80 27.26 -6.58 11.70
C ILE A 80 27.75 -7.97 11.28
N ALA A 81 27.63 -8.99 12.13
CA ALA A 81 28.01 -10.35 11.76
C ALA A 81 27.04 -10.95 10.73
N TYR A 82 25.73 -10.67 10.88
CA TYR A 82 24.72 -11.04 9.89
C TYR A 82 24.95 -10.30 8.57
N VAL A 83 25.15 -8.98 8.63
CA VAL A 83 25.42 -8.14 7.46
C VAL A 83 26.69 -8.59 6.74
N ASN A 84 27.78 -8.87 7.46
CA ASN A 84 29.03 -9.36 6.87
C ASN A 84 28.83 -10.70 6.16
N LYS A 85 28.04 -11.61 6.73
CA LYS A 85 27.74 -12.92 6.14
C LYS A 85 27.01 -12.82 4.80
N SER A 86 26.23 -11.77 4.57
CA SER A 86 25.44 -11.60 3.33
C SER A 86 26.27 -11.51 2.05
N HIS A 87 27.57 -11.16 2.15
CA HIS A 87 28.42 -10.91 1.00
C HIS A 87 29.78 -11.64 1.07
N THR A 88 29.98 -12.56 2.01
CA THR A 88 31.27 -13.30 2.14
C THR A 88 31.63 -14.12 0.92
N GLU A 89 30.61 -14.56 0.18
CA GLU A 89 30.75 -15.38 -1.02
C GLU A 89 31.01 -14.55 -2.29
N ILE A 90 30.85 -13.23 -2.23
CA ILE A 90 31.09 -12.32 -3.36
C ILE A 90 32.59 -12.05 -3.41
N ARG A 91 33.24 -12.46 -4.51
CA ARG A 91 34.68 -12.29 -4.72
C ARG A 91 34.93 -11.46 -5.97
N PHE A 92 35.18 -10.17 -5.80
CA PHE A 92 35.66 -9.31 -6.88
C PHE A 92 37.18 -9.37 -6.98
N GLN A 93 37.69 -9.34 -8.21
CA GLN A 93 39.11 -9.12 -8.49
C GLN A 93 39.30 -7.67 -8.95
N GLU A 94 40.48 -7.10 -8.69
CA GLU A 94 40.76 -5.68 -8.99
C GLU A 94 40.64 -5.36 -10.49
N ASP A 95 40.85 -6.34 -11.35
CA ASP A 95 40.81 -6.23 -12.81
C ASP A 95 39.47 -6.66 -13.44
N PHE A 96 38.45 -6.99 -12.62
CA PHE A 96 37.12 -7.31 -13.15
C PHE A 96 36.56 -6.13 -13.94
N SER A 97 36.15 -6.41 -15.18
CA SER A 97 35.23 -5.54 -15.90
C SER A 97 33.87 -5.50 -15.19
N PHE A 98 33.07 -4.48 -15.50
CA PHE A 98 31.72 -4.38 -14.96
C PHE A 98 30.87 -5.62 -15.28
N LEU A 99 31.02 -6.18 -16.49
CA LEU A 99 30.29 -7.39 -16.89
C LEU A 99 30.68 -8.59 -16.02
N GLU A 100 31.98 -8.78 -15.76
CA GLU A 100 32.47 -9.89 -14.93
C GLU A 100 32.00 -9.75 -13.48
N ALA A 101 32.02 -8.53 -12.93
CA ALA A 101 31.47 -8.27 -11.60
C ALA A 101 29.96 -8.62 -11.52
N VAL A 102 29.17 -8.24 -12.54
CA VAL A 102 27.75 -8.59 -12.60
C VAL A 102 27.53 -10.09 -12.74
N GLN A 103 28.32 -10.78 -13.56
CA GLN A 103 28.25 -12.24 -13.72
C GLN A 103 28.54 -12.97 -12.40
N GLU A 104 29.54 -12.51 -11.65
CA GLU A 104 29.86 -13.04 -10.33
C GLU A 104 28.69 -12.88 -9.35
N LEU A 105 28.07 -11.70 -9.33
CA LEU A 105 26.89 -11.44 -8.50
C LEU A 105 25.73 -12.39 -8.83
N TYR A 106 25.41 -12.58 -10.12
CA TYR A 106 24.36 -13.52 -10.53
C TYR A 106 24.69 -14.97 -10.15
N ARG A 107 25.97 -15.37 -10.25
CA ARG A 107 26.42 -16.72 -9.87
C ARG A 107 26.22 -16.95 -8.37
N VAL A 108 26.61 -15.98 -7.53
CA VAL A 108 26.43 -16.06 -6.08
C VAL A 108 24.95 -16.07 -5.71
N PHE A 109 24.15 -15.17 -6.27
CA PHE A 109 22.71 -15.09 -6.01
C PHE A 109 21.98 -16.39 -6.37
N ARG A 110 22.28 -16.96 -7.55
CA ARG A 110 21.70 -18.23 -7.98
C ARG A 110 22.02 -19.37 -7.01
N ARG A 111 23.27 -19.45 -6.54
CA ARG A 111 23.68 -20.46 -5.57
C ARG A 111 22.97 -20.29 -4.22
N GLU A 112 22.76 -19.05 -3.77
CA GLU A 112 22.02 -18.78 -2.53
C GLU A 112 20.55 -19.18 -2.66
N LEU A 113 19.88 -18.86 -3.78
CA LEU A 113 18.52 -19.32 -4.04
C LEU A 113 18.40 -20.86 -3.98
N TYR A 114 19.35 -21.59 -4.58
CA TYR A 114 19.37 -23.05 -4.48
C TYR A 114 19.59 -23.53 -3.04
N ARG A 115 20.43 -22.85 -2.25
CA ARG A 115 20.65 -23.18 -0.83
C ARG A 115 19.37 -22.99 -0.02
N LEU A 116 18.67 -21.88 -0.22
CA LEU A 116 17.42 -21.54 0.48
C LEU A 116 16.32 -22.56 0.22
N TYR A 117 16.27 -23.14 -0.98
CA TYR A 117 15.33 -24.23 -1.30
C TYR A 117 15.52 -25.49 -0.42
N HIS A 118 16.71 -25.68 0.15
CA HIS A 118 17.07 -26.88 0.92
C HIS A 118 17.06 -26.69 2.44
N ILE A 119 16.74 -25.49 2.94
CA ILE A 119 16.74 -25.19 4.37
C ILE A 119 15.43 -24.54 4.80
N PRO A 120 15.02 -24.67 6.08
CA PRO A 120 13.99 -23.80 6.63
C PRO A 120 14.48 -22.35 6.57
N ILE A 121 13.61 -21.45 6.14
CA ILE A 121 13.89 -20.02 6.06
C ILE A 121 13.16 -19.30 7.20
N GLU A 122 13.88 -18.43 7.89
CA GLU A 122 13.27 -17.51 8.85
C GLU A 122 12.40 -16.49 8.10
N ARG A 123 11.13 -16.37 8.51
CA ARG A 123 10.13 -15.51 7.84
C ARG A 123 10.61 -14.06 7.71
N GLY A 124 11.10 -13.46 8.80
CA GLY A 124 11.60 -12.08 8.81
C GLY A 124 12.77 -11.89 7.83
N ALA A 125 13.75 -12.79 7.86
CA ALA A 125 14.86 -12.75 6.91
C ALA A 125 14.38 -12.90 5.45
N PHE A 126 13.40 -13.77 5.18
CA PHE A 126 12.87 -13.93 3.82
C PHE A 126 12.26 -12.62 3.29
N ILE A 127 11.36 -12.02 4.09
CA ILE A 127 10.67 -10.78 3.75
C ILE A 127 11.69 -9.67 3.49
N TRP A 128 12.58 -9.43 4.47
CA TRP A 128 13.44 -8.27 4.48
C TRP A 128 14.68 -8.38 3.58
N THR A 129 15.07 -9.60 3.18
CA THR A 129 16.17 -9.83 2.24
C THR A 129 15.67 -9.94 0.79
N PHE A 130 14.61 -10.71 0.53
CA PHE A 130 14.24 -11.12 -0.83
C PHE A 130 13.01 -10.41 -1.38
N THR A 131 12.15 -9.87 -0.52
CA THR A 131 10.90 -9.25 -0.99
C THR A 131 10.93 -7.74 -0.85
N VAL A 132 11.36 -7.21 0.30
CA VAL A 132 11.27 -5.80 0.62
C VAL A 132 12.50 -5.36 1.41
N GLN A 133 13.11 -4.22 1.08
CA GLN A 133 14.21 -3.66 1.89
C GLN A 133 13.77 -2.37 2.60
N PRO A 134 14.36 -2.02 3.77
CA PRO A 134 14.01 -0.83 4.55
C PRO A 134 14.07 0.50 3.78
N TYR A 135 14.87 0.57 2.71
CA TYR A 135 15.03 1.78 1.88
C TYR A 135 14.05 1.84 0.69
N VAL A 136 13.09 0.93 0.60
CA VAL A 136 12.05 0.91 -0.44
C VAL A 136 10.89 1.81 0.00
N VAL A 137 10.48 2.74 -0.86
CA VAL A 137 9.32 3.62 -0.63
C VAL A 137 8.08 2.94 -1.20
N ASN A 138 7.47 2.04 -0.43
CA ASN A 138 6.23 1.36 -0.79
C ASN A 138 5.56 0.73 0.46
N ALA A 139 4.38 0.15 0.32
CA ALA A 139 3.76 -0.74 1.31
C ALA A 139 3.30 -2.03 0.62
N PHE A 140 3.09 -3.11 1.38
CA PHE A 140 2.79 -4.42 0.81
C PHE A 140 1.89 -5.26 1.72
N HIS A 141 0.96 -6.01 1.13
CA HIS A 141 0.25 -7.10 1.78
C HIS A 141 0.77 -8.46 1.29
N MET A 142 1.29 -9.27 2.22
CA MET A 142 1.77 -10.62 1.95
C MET A 142 0.73 -11.68 2.24
N GLN A 143 -0.07 -12.03 1.23
CA GLN A 143 -1.21 -12.95 1.34
C GLN A 143 -0.87 -14.29 1.99
N SER A 144 0.27 -14.88 1.63
CA SER A 144 0.72 -16.19 2.11
C SER A 144 1.14 -16.22 3.58
N THR A 145 1.28 -15.05 4.21
CA THR A 145 1.66 -14.93 5.62
C THR A 145 0.69 -14.07 6.43
N ASN A 146 -0.28 -13.43 5.77
CA ASN A 146 -1.20 -12.45 6.37
C ASN A 146 -0.43 -11.36 7.14
N ILE A 147 0.51 -10.71 6.45
CA ILE A 147 1.39 -9.66 7.01
C ILE A 147 1.33 -8.44 6.10
N ILE A 148 1.18 -7.25 6.68
CA ILE A 148 1.48 -5.99 5.99
C ILE A 148 2.92 -5.55 6.29
N VAL A 149 3.65 -5.10 5.27
CA VAL A 149 5.06 -4.68 5.40
C VAL A 149 5.19 -3.22 4.99
N LEU A 150 5.65 -2.37 5.91
CA LEU A 150 5.90 -0.95 5.69
C LEU A 150 7.38 -0.63 5.98
N PRO A 151 8.24 -0.52 4.96
CA PRO A 151 9.66 -0.24 5.14
C PRO A 151 9.91 1.13 5.77
N GLU A 152 11.09 1.32 6.34
CA GLU A 152 11.44 2.58 6.99
C GLU A 152 11.37 3.80 6.05
N ALA A 153 11.71 3.63 4.76
CA ALA A 153 11.60 4.69 3.76
C ALA A 153 10.17 5.06 3.38
N PHE A 154 9.18 4.21 3.65
CA PHE A 154 7.77 4.60 3.52
C PHE A 154 7.40 5.72 4.50
N PHE A 155 7.98 5.73 5.70
CA PHE A 155 7.69 6.70 6.75
C PHE A 155 8.43 8.03 6.57
N GLN A 156 8.35 8.59 5.36
CA GLN A 156 8.94 9.87 4.99
C GLN A 156 7.89 10.76 4.33
N PRO A 157 8.10 12.10 4.29
CA PRO A 157 7.23 12.99 3.53
C PRO A 157 7.16 12.57 2.04
N PRO A 158 5.99 12.64 1.39
CA PRO A 158 4.73 13.19 1.91
C PRO A 158 3.86 12.19 2.69
N PHE A 159 4.24 10.91 2.81
CA PHE A 159 3.41 9.89 3.48
C PHE A 159 3.36 10.02 5.00
N TYR A 160 4.48 10.38 5.64
CA TYR A 160 4.54 10.47 7.09
C TYR A 160 5.41 11.62 7.55
N ARG A 161 4.94 12.31 8.60
CA ARG A 161 5.68 13.34 9.31
C ARG A 161 5.42 13.23 10.81
N ALA A 162 6.49 13.03 11.58
CA ALA A 162 6.40 12.90 13.03
C ALA A 162 5.91 14.20 13.73
N ASP A 163 6.13 15.35 13.10
CA ASP A 163 5.83 16.68 13.63
C ASP A 163 4.59 17.34 13.01
N SER A 164 3.79 16.58 12.24
CA SER A 164 2.60 17.11 11.59
C SER A 164 1.30 16.76 12.32
N PRO A 165 0.24 17.55 12.09
CA PRO A 165 -1.10 17.16 12.51
C PRO A 165 -1.53 15.80 11.94
N GLU A 166 -2.33 15.07 12.71
CA GLU A 166 -2.80 13.73 12.39
C GLU A 166 -3.62 13.65 11.11
N TYR A 167 -4.42 14.67 10.78
CA TYR A 167 -5.14 14.65 9.50
C TYR A 167 -4.21 14.47 8.29
N LEU A 168 -2.94 14.90 8.35
CA LEU A 168 -1.98 14.66 7.27
C LEU A 168 -1.49 13.20 7.25
N ASN A 169 -1.08 12.67 8.40
CA ASN A 169 -0.60 11.29 8.52
C ASN A 169 -1.72 10.27 8.24
N TYR A 170 -2.94 10.55 8.67
CA TYR A 170 -4.09 9.71 8.39
C TYR A 170 -4.50 9.76 6.91
N GLY A 171 -4.45 10.93 6.29
CA GLY A 171 -4.76 11.08 4.86
C GLY A 171 -3.79 10.33 3.96
N SER A 172 -2.53 10.17 4.39
CA SER A 172 -1.47 9.58 3.58
C SER A 172 -0.99 8.23 4.12
N ALA A 173 -0.18 8.19 5.18
CA ALA A 173 0.31 6.92 5.76
C ALA A 173 -0.81 5.97 6.20
N ALA A 174 -1.81 6.43 6.96
CA ALA A 174 -2.88 5.54 7.43
C ALA A 174 -3.80 5.09 6.28
N ASN A 175 -3.99 5.92 5.25
CA ASN A 175 -4.68 5.53 4.03
C ASN A 175 -3.97 4.37 3.32
N SER A 176 -2.64 4.44 3.15
CA SER A 176 -1.87 3.31 2.62
C SER A 176 -1.90 2.08 3.53
N MET A 177 -1.83 2.24 4.86
CA MET A 177 -2.00 1.10 5.78
C MET A 177 -3.37 0.44 5.64
N ALA A 178 -4.44 1.24 5.51
CA ALA A 178 -5.78 0.74 5.31
C ALA A 178 -5.90 -0.01 3.97
N HIS A 179 -5.34 0.55 2.90
CA HIS A 179 -5.22 -0.10 1.60
C HIS A 179 -4.58 -1.50 1.74
N GLU A 180 -3.44 -1.62 2.44
CA GLU A 180 -2.80 -2.92 2.69
C GLU A 180 -3.65 -3.88 3.55
N ILE A 181 -4.47 -3.38 4.48
CA ILE A 181 -5.42 -4.24 5.23
C ILE A 181 -6.44 -4.85 4.27
N PHE A 182 -6.96 -4.05 3.31
CA PHE A 182 -8.01 -4.47 2.40
C PHE A 182 -7.56 -5.39 1.28
N HIS A 183 -6.27 -5.45 0.96
CA HIS A 183 -5.74 -6.56 0.18
C HIS A 183 -6.02 -7.93 0.81
N GLY A 184 -6.18 -8.00 2.14
CA GLY A 184 -6.61 -9.22 2.82
C GLY A 184 -8.05 -9.65 2.49
N LEU A 185 -8.85 -8.78 1.88
CA LEU A 185 -10.28 -8.97 1.57
C LEU A 185 -10.63 -8.67 0.10
N ASP A 186 -9.64 -8.51 -0.77
CA ASP A 186 -9.81 -8.41 -2.22
C ASP A 186 -10.00 -9.79 -2.88
N PHE A 187 -10.04 -9.88 -4.22
CA PHE A 187 -10.27 -11.15 -4.92
C PHE A 187 -9.20 -12.20 -4.66
N THR A 188 -7.95 -11.78 -4.45
CA THR A 188 -6.85 -12.66 -4.09
C THR A 188 -6.92 -12.98 -2.60
N GLY A 189 -7.11 -11.98 -1.75
CA GLY A 189 -7.17 -12.09 -0.31
C GLY A 189 -8.24 -13.06 0.18
N VAL A 190 -9.44 -13.06 -0.41
CA VAL A 190 -10.51 -14.00 -0.04
C VAL A 190 -10.21 -15.46 -0.38
N LEU A 191 -9.09 -15.76 -1.05
CA LEU A 191 -8.65 -17.14 -1.27
C LEU A 191 -7.83 -17.69 -0.09
N TYR A 192 -7.29 -16.82 0.76
CA TYR A 192 -6.39 -17.16 1.86
C TYR A 192 -7.09 -17.11 3.22
N ASP A 193 -6.80 -18.07 4.11
CA ASP A 193 -7.24 -18.04 5.51
C ASP A 193 -6.39 -17.10 6.38
N ALA A 194 -6.76 -17.00 7.66
CA ALA A 194 -6.10 -16.17 8.67
C ALA A 194 -4.63 -16.55 8.95
N ARG A 195 -4.15 -17.70 8.43
CA ARG A 195 -2.75 -18.15 8.53
C ARG A 195 -2.00 -17.97 7.21
N GLY A 196 -2.65 -17.39 6.18
CA GLY A 196 -2.07 -17.25 4.85
C GLY A 196 -2.05 -18.54 4.03
N HIS A 197 -2.90 -19.52 4.35
CA HIS A 197 -3.05 -20.73 3.55
C HIS A 197 -4.16 -20.58 2.50
N LEU A 198 -3.90 -21.01 1.27
CA LEU A 198 -4.87 -21.02 0.18
C LEU A 198 -5.94 -22.11 0.42
N THR A 199 -7.03 -21.75 1.11
CA THR A 199 -8.11 -22.67 1.51
C THR A 199 -9.49 -22.28 0.97
N ARG A 200 -9.63 -21.08 0.40
CA ARG A 200 -10.89 -20.51 -0.11
C ARG A 200 -11.99 -20.49 0.97
N PRO A 201 -11.75 -19.79 2.11
CA PRO A 201 -12.63 -19.90 3.28
C PRO A 201 -13.94 -19.10 3.17
N PHE A 202 -14.05 -18.20 2.18
CA PHE A 202 -15.23 -17.36 1.96
C PHE A 202 -16.23 -17.99 1.00
N SER A 203 -17.51 -17.69 1.20
CA SER A 203 -18.61 -18.12 0.35
C SER A 203 -18.60 -17.45 -1.03
N ASP A 204 -19.35 -18.01 -1.99
CA ASP A 204 -19.51 -17.40 -3.31
C ASP A 204 -20.28 -16.07 -3.27
N ALA A 205 -21.08 -15.82 -2.22
CA ALA A 205 -21.75 -14.54 -2.03
C ALA A 205 -20.74 -13.39 -1.86
N VAL A 206 -19.60 -13.65 -1.22
CA VAL A 206 -18.52 -12.67 -1.07
C VAL A 206 -17.93 -12.30 -2.43
N LYS A 207 -17.62 -13.31 -3.26
CA LYS A 207 -17.12 -13.07 -4.62
C LYS A 207 -18.13 -12.31 -5.47
N GLN A 208 -19.43 -12.61 -5.32
CA GLN A 208 -20.49 -11.90 -6.03
C GLN A 208 -20.55 -10.42 -5.62
N HIS A 209 -20.42 -10.12 -4.32
CA HIS A 209 -20.36 -8.75 -3.82
C HIS A 209 -19.14 -8.01 -4.36
N LEU A 210 -17.95 -8.60 -4.31
CA LEU A 210 -16.74 -8.00 -4.89
C LEU A 210 -16.88 -7.71 -6.40
N ASN A 211 -17.48 -8.65 -7.15
CA ASN A 211 -17.77 -8.44 -8.58
C ASN A 211 -18.74 -7.26 -8.81
N GLN A 212 -19.77 -7.12 -7.98
CA GLN A 212 -20.71 -6.00 -8.07
C GLN A 212 -20.01 -4.67 -7.77
N THR A 213 -19.16 -4.62 -6.74
CA THR A 213 -18.40 -3.42 -6.39
C THR A 213 -17.44 -3.01 -7.51
N VAL A 214 -16.70 -3.96 -8.10
CA VAL A 214 -15.80 -3.66 -9.22
C VAL A 214 -16.57 -3.24 -10.47
N GLN A 215 -17.72 -3.86 -10.76
CA GLN A 215 -18.54 -3.43 -11.89
C GLN A 215 -19.09 -2.01 -11.69
N CYS A 216 -19.53 -1.66 -10.48
CA CYS A 216 -19.91 -0.29 -10.12
C CYS A 216 -18.75 0.68 -10.39
N TYR A 217 -17.55 0.35 -9.91
CA TYR A 217 -16.39 1.24 -10.04
C TYR A 217 -15.89 1.33 -11.47
N HIS A 218 -15.94 0.25 -12.25
CA HIS A 218 -15.69 0.27 -13.68
C HIS A 218 -16.64 1.25 -14.40
N ASN A 219 -17.93 1.22 -14.08
CA ASN A 219 -18.90 2.15 -14.68
C ASN A 219 -18.57 3.61 -14.32
N LEU A 220 -18.16 3.88 -13.07
CA LEU A 220 -17.70 5.20 -12.64
C LEU A 220 -16.48 5.63 -13.46
N LEU A 221 -15.50 4.74 -13.62
CA LEU A 221 -14.27 5.01 -14.36
C LEU A 221 -14.56 5.31 -15.84
N SER A 222 -15.23 4.38 -16.52
CA SER A 222 -15.54 4.47 -17.95
C SER A 222 -16.41 5.67 -18.32
N SER A 223 -17.24 6.16 -17.40
CA SER A 223 -18.08 7.35 -17.62
C SER A 223 -17.39 8.69 -17.37
N ASN A 224 -16.31 8.71 -16.59
CA ASN A 224 -15.65 9.96 -16.15
C ASN A 224 -14.24 10.17 -16.71
N PHE A 225 -13.60 9.08 -17.14
CA PHE A 225 -12.23 9.08 -17.60
C PHE A 225 -12.17 8.45 -18.99
N TYR A 226 -12.20 9.32 -20.00
CA TYR A 226 -11.82 8.99 -21.36
C TYR A 226 -10.71 9.94 -21.78
N GLU A 227 -9.66 9.39 -22.37
CA GLU A 227 -8.51 10.14 -22.83
C GLU A 227 -7.95 9.50 -24.09
N GLU A 228 -7.48 10.32 -25.02
CA GLU A 228 -6.69 9.89 -26.16
C GLU A 228 -5.34 10.59 -26.12
N VAL A 229 -4.28 9.85 -26.37
CA VAL A 229 -2.92 10.38 -26.44
C VAL A 229 -2.39 10.25 -27.87
N LEU A 230 -1.64 11.26 -28.33
CA LEU A 230 -1.09 11.32 -29.68
C LEU A 230 0.38 10.88 -29.66
N ILE A 231 0.69 9.74 -30.27
CA ILE A 231 2.06 9.23 -30.42
C ILE A 231 2.37 9.08 -31.90
N GLU A 232 3.39 9.80 -32.38
CA GLU A 232 3.88 9.70 -33.77
C GLU A 232 2.74 9.71 -34.82
N ASP A 233 1.84 10.69 -34.71
CA ASP A 233 0.67 10.88 -35.59
C ASP A 233 -0.46 9.83 -35.44
N THR A 234 -0.41 8.98 -34.40
CA THR A 234 -1.46 8.00 -34.07
C THR A 234 -2.16 8.38 -32.77
N ASN A 235 -3.48 8.49 -32.80
CA ASN A 235 -4.31 8.62 -31.60
C ASN A 235 -4.50 7.24 -30.96
N ILE A 236 -4.17 7.12 -29.69
CA ILE A 236 -4.32 5.90 -28.90
C ILE A 236 -5.35 6.20 -27.81
N ALA A 237 -6.47 5.48 -27.84
CA ALA A 237 -7.49 5.56 -26.81
C ALA A 237 -7.01 4.84 -25.54
N MET A 238 -7.13 5.53 -24.41
CA MET A 238 -6.75 5.06 -23.11
C MET A 238 -7.95 4.32 -22.49
N GLU A 239 -8.12 3.04 -22.82
CA GLU A 239 -9.19 2.21 -22.28
C GLU A 239 -8.78 1.56 -20.96
N ILE A 240 -9.62 1.67 -19.93
CA ILE A 240 -9.35 1.14 -18.60
C ILE A 240 -9.76 -0.33 -18.54
N ASP A 241 -8.78 -1.23 -18.36
CA ASP A 241 -9.05 -2.63 -18.03
C ASP A 241 -9.27 -2.79 -16.51
N SER A 242 -10.53 -2.85 -16.10
CA SER A 242 -10.87 -3.10 -14.70
C SER A 242 -10.56 -4.52 -14.23
N SER A 243 -10.31 -5.47 -15.14
CA SER A 243 -9.87 -6.81 -14.74
C SER A 243 -8.42 -6.81 -14.25
N ALA A 244 -7.57 -5.94 -14.80
CA ALA A 244 -6.20 -5.75 -14.37
C ALA A 244 -6.11 -4.97 -13.04
N THR A 245 -7.02 -4.03 -12.80
CA THR A 245 -6.95 -3.09 -11.66
C THR A 245 -7.89 -3.41 -10.50
N LEU A 246 -8.60 -4.55 -10.54
CA LEU A 246 -9.68 -4.85 -9.59
C LEU A 246 -9.25 -4.88 -8.12
N ASN A 247 -8.08 -5.44 -7.81
CA ASN A 247 -7.64 -5.58 -6.41
C ASN A 247 -7.23 -4.22 -5.85
N GLU A 248 -6.43 -3.45 -6.61
CA GLU A 248 -6.02 -2.10 -6.25
C GLU A 248 -7.19 -1.15 -6.08
N ASN A 249 -8.16 -1.21 -7.00
CA ASN A 249 -9.37 -0.39 -6.90
C ASN A 249 -10.19 -0.73 -5.65
N LEU A 250 -10.33 -2.01 -5.32
CA LEU A 250 -11.02 -2.45 -4.10
C LEU A 250 -10.31 -1.97 -2.83
N ALA A 251 -8.99 -2.11 -2.78
CA ALA A 251 -8.16 -1.67 -1.67
C ALA A 251 -8.20 -0.14 -1.50
N ASP A 252 -8.18 0.63 -2.59
CA ASP A 252 -8.33 2.09 -2.58
C ASP A 252 -9.69 2.54 -2.04
N ILE A 253 -10.79 2.03 -2.63
CA ILE A 253 -12.17 2.41 -2.28
C ILE A 253 -12.42 2.20 -0.80
N ALA A 254 -11.92 1.09 -0.25
CA ALA A 254 -12.02 0.81 1.17
C ALA A 254 -11.05 1.70 1.96
N GLY A 255 -9.76 1.70 1.60
CA GLY A 255 -8.67 2.33 2.34
C GLY A 255 -8.95 3.76 2.75
N ILE A 256 -9.36 4.63 1.82
CA ILE A 256 -9.57 6.06 2.12
C ILE A 256 -10.71 6.30 3.11
N ARG A 257 -11.79 5.52 3.00
CA ARG A 257 -12.99 5.67 3.84
C ARG A 257 -12.69 5.21 5.26
N HIS A 258 -12.00 4.08 5.38
CA HIS A 258 -11.61 3.52 6.67
C HIS A 258 -10.53 4.37 7.35
N ALA A 259 -9.57 4.91 6.61
CA ALA A 259 -8.60 5.87 7.14
C ALA A 259 -9.25 7.18 7.60
N TYR A 260 -10.23 7.72 6.85
CA TYR A 260 -10.95 8.92 7.29
C TYR A 260 -11.78 8.67 8.54
N ARG A 261 -12.50 7.54 8.61
CA ARG A 261 -13.26 7.15 9.81
C ARG A 261 -12.35 6.90 11.02
N ALA A 262 -11.19 6.28 10.82
CA ALA A 262 -10.19 6.11 11.87
C ALA A 262 -9.63 7.46 12.36
N TYR A 263 -9.43 8.43 11.46
CA TYR A 263 -9.09 9.80 11.85
C TYR A 263 -10.21 10.47 12.66
N GLN A 264 -11.49 10.32 12.26
CA GLN A 264 -12.61 10.84 13.06
C GLN A 264 -12.64 10.21 14.47
N ARG A 265 -12.38 8.91 14.60
CA ARG A 265 -12.23 8.25 15.93
C ARG A 265 -11.07 8.82 16.73
N TRP A 266 -9.95 9.11 16.07
CA TRP A 266 -8.82 9.76 16.72
C TRP A 266 -9.23 11.14 17.26
N VAL A 267 -9.97 11.93 16.48
CA VAL A 267 -10.51 13.23 16.89
C VAL A 267 -11.46 13.10 18.08
N ASP A 268 -12.35 12.10 18.08
CA ASP A 268 -13.29 11.84 19.17
C ASP A 268 -12.58 11.47 20.49
N ARG A 269 -11.46 10.75 20.41
CA ARG A 269 -10.64 10.36 21.58
C ARG A 269 -9.76 11.49 22.11
N HIS A 270 -9.45 12.45 21.26
CA HIS A 270 -8.55 13.56 21.58
C HIS A 270 -9.32 14.87 21.45
N HIS A 271 -9.12 15.57 20.34
CA HIS A 271 -9.82 16.79 19.98
C HIS A 271 -9.53 17.12 18.52
N THR A 272 -10.32 18.00 17.92
CA THR A 272 -10.01 18.53 16.59
C THR A 272 -8.73 19.36 16.64
N GLU A 273 -7.77 19.01 15.79
CA GLU A 273 -6.50 19.72 15.69
C GLU A 273 -6.66 21.13 15.08
N ALA A 274 -5.67 21.98 15.35
CA ALA A 274 -5.59 23.28 14.72
C ALA A 274 -5.33 23.17 13.21
N ARG A 275 -5.81 24.16 12.44
CA ARG A 275 -5.52 24.27 11.01
C ARG A 275 -4.05 24.61 10.80
N LEU A 276 -3.50 24.21 9.65
CA LEU A 276 -2.20 24.72 9.21
C LEU A 276 -2.26 26.25 9.03
N PRO A 277 -1.23 26.98 9.48
CA PRO A 277 -1.15 28.41 9.22
C PRO A 277 -1.09 28.67 7.70
N ALA A 278 -1.61 29.82 7.28
CA ALA A 278 -1.62 30.28 5.88
C ALA A 278 -2.45 29.45 4.88
N LEU A 279 -3.12 28.37 5.29
CA LEU A 279 -4.06 27.63 4.46
C LEU A 279 -5.50 27.84 4.93
N SER A 280 -6.37 28.27 4.02
CA SER A 280 -7.81 28.43 4.25
C SER A 280 -8.56 27.10 4.17
N LEU A 281 -7.95 26.01 4.62
CA LEU A 281 -8.53 24.65 4.61
C LEU A 281 -8.71 24.14 6.05
N ASN A 282 -9.81 23.44 6.29
CA ASN A 282 -10.07 22.77 7.56
C ASN A 282 -9.37 21.39 7.64
N PRO A 283 -9.30 20.75 8.83
CA PRO A 283 -8.65 19.44 8.98
C PRO A 283 -9.20 18.34 8.04
N SER A 284 -10.52 18.26 7.84
CA SER A 284 -11.12 17.29 6.92
C SER A 284 -10.70 17.52 5.47
N GLN A 285 -10.63 18.78 5.02
CA GLN A 285 -10.13 19.12 3.68
C GLN A 285 -8.64 18.78 3.55
N LEU A 286 -7.84 19.08 4.59
CA LEU A 286 -6.41 18.79 4.60
C LEU A 286 -6.10 17.29 4.64
N PHE A 287 -6.98 16.46 5.23
CA PHE A 287 -6.90 15.01 5.11
C PHE A 287 -6.92 14.58 3.63
N PHE A 288 -7.92 15.02 2.86
CA PHE A 288 -8.04 14.62 1.46
C PHE A 288 -6.97 15.23 0.57
N VAL A 289 -6.49 16.44 0.88
CA VAL A 289 -5.31 17.01 0.21
C VAL A 289 -4.07 16.15 0.48
N SER A 290 -3.87 15.72 1.74
CA SER A 290 -2.77 14.82 2.11
C SER A 290 -2.86 13.47 1.40
N ALA A 291 -4.07 12.92 1.25
CA ALA A 291 -4.29 11.70 0.49
C ALA A 291 -3.95 11.84 -1.00
N ALA A 292 -4.09 13.03 -1.57
CA ALA A 292 -3.82 13.28 -2.98
C ALA A 292 -2.35 13.60 -3.30
N GLN A 293 -1.61 14.23 -2.38
CA GLN A 293 -0.26 14.70 -2.65
C GLN A 293 0.78 13.62 -3.00
N PRO A 294 0.74 12.40 -2.42
CA PRO A 294 1.63 11.32 -2.82
C PRO A 294 1.50 10.91 -4.30
N TYR A 295 0.35 11.19 -4.92
CA TYR A 295 0.06 10.86 -6.31
C TYR A 295 0.48 11.95 -7.30
N CYS A 296 0.97 13.11 -6.83
CA CYS A 296 1.41 14.19 -7.70
C CYS A 296 2.62 13.77 -8.55
N ALA A 297 2.40 13.56 -9.85
CA ALA A 297 3.44 13.21 -10.81
C ALA A 297 3.14 13.81 -12.19
N VAL A 298 4.19 14.06 -12.97
CA VAL A 298 4.08 14.35 -14.41
C VAL A 298 4.61 13.12 -15.15
N ILE A 299 3.74 12.48 -15.93
CA ILE A 299 4.04 11.21 -16.62
C ILE A 299 3.94 11.49 -18.13
N PRO A 300 4.99 11.20 -18.93
CA PRO A 300 4.91 11.31 -20.39
C PRO A 300 3.84 10.38 -20.98
N ASP A 301 3.20 10.79 -22.07
CA ASP A 301 2.12 10.03 -22.71
C ASP A 301 2.48 8.57 -22.99
N LEU A 302 3.67 8.31 -23.52
CA LEU A 302 4.15 6.95 -23.78
C LEU A 302 4.24 6.10 -22.49
N ALA A 303 4.73 6.68 -21.39
CA ALA A 303 4.79 5.99 -20.10
C ALA A 303 3.39 5.74 -19.54
N LYS A 304 2.45 6.66 -19.80
CA LYS A 304 1.06 6.51 -19.38
C LYS A 304 0.36 5.35 -20.08
N ILE A 305 0.62 5.14 -21.38
CA ILE A 305 0.16 3.95 -22.12
C ILE A 305 0.68 2.68 -21.45
N PHE A 306 1.99 2.61 -21.18
CA PHE A 306 2.57 1.44 -20.52
C PHE A 306 1.96 1.16 -19.14
N LEU A 307 1.70 2.20 -18.33
CA LEU A 307 1.04 2.02 -17.04
C LEU A 307 -0.36 1.44 -17.20
N MET A 308 -1.13 1.90 -18.19
CA MET A 308 -2.48 1.38 -18.42
C MET A 308 -2.51 -0.08 -18.91
N GLU A 309 -1.45 -0.54 -19.58
CA GLU A 309 -1.38 -1.92 -20.09
C GLU A 309 -0.72 -2.91 -19.10
N MET A 310 0.24 -2.44 -18.28
CA MET A 310 1.15 -3.32 -17.52
C MET A 310 1.04 -3.17 -16.01
N ASP A 311 0.48 -2.06 -15.51
CA ASP A 311 0.35 -1.79 -14.08
C ASP A 311 -1.02 -2.24 -13.58
N GLU A 312 -1.05 -2.83 -12.38
CA GLU A 312 -2.30 -3.17 -11.68
C GLU A 312 -2.96 -1.94 -11.05
N HIS A 313 -2.25 -0.80 -11.00
CA HIS A 313 -2.79 0.46 -10.52
C HIS A 313 -3.26 1.35 -11.66
N LEU A 314 -4.36 2.08 -11.43
CA LEU A 314 -4.73 3.19 -12.30
C LEU A 314 -3.62 4.26 -12.31
N PRO A 315 -3.40 4.97 -13.43
CA PRO A 315 -2.49 6.11 -13.46
C PRO A 315 -2.83 7.12 -12.37
N ASN A 316 -1.81 7.63 -11.66
CA ASN A 316 -1.94 8.42 -10.43
C ASN A 316 -3.08 9.46 -10.41
N GLY A 317 -3.18 10.32 -11.43
CA GLY A 317 -4.21 11.35 -11.51
C GLY A 317 -5.63 10.80 -11.70
N MET A 318 -5.76 9.68 -12.40
CA MET A 318 -7.03 8.96 -12.55
C MET A 318 -7.41 8.26 -11.25
N ARG A 319 -6.44 7.54 -10.65
CA ARG A 319 -6.58 6.83 -9.36
C ARG A 319 -7.14 7.75 -8.29
N ILE A 320 -6.47 8.88 -8.04
CA ILE A 320 -6.89 9.81 -6.98
C ILE A 320 -8.24 10.47 -7.27
N ASN A 321 -8.52 10.84 -8.52
CA ASN A 321 -9.78 11.48 -8.84
C ASN A 321 -10.96 10.50 -8.72
N ALA A 322 -10.82 9.27 -9.20
CA ALA A 322 -11.84 8.23 -9.08
C ALA A 322 -12.10 7.89 -7.60
N LEU A 323 -11.03 7.79 -6.80
CA LEU A 323 -11.10 7.57 -5.36
C LEU A 323 -11.89 8.68 -4.66
N MET A 324 -11.58 9.95 -4.96
CA MET A 324 -12.27 11.11 -4.36
C MET A 324 -13.72 11.22 -4.83
N MET A 325 -14.00 10.98 -6.12
CA MET A 325 -15.36 10.93 -6.68
C MET A 325 -16.24 9.92 -5.95
N ASN A 326 -15.66 8.78 -5.58
CA ASN A 326 -16.35 7.69 -4.91
C ASN A 326 -16.40 7.84 -3.38
N THR A 327 -15.92 8.95 -2.81
CA THR A 327 -15.87 9.15 -1.35
C THR A 327 -16.84 10.25 -0.92
N PRO A 328 -18.03 9.94 -0.38
CA PRO A 328 -19.00 10.95 0.05
C PRO A 328 -18.45 11.95 1.08
N GLU A 329 -17.55 11.50 1.95
CA GLU A 329 -16.89 12.32 2.96
C GLU A 329 -16.01 13.41 2.34
N PHE A 330 -15.43 13.15 1.15
CA PHE A 330 -14.71 14.17 0.36
C PHE A 330 -15.67 15.24 -0.15
N ALA A 331 -16.79 14.82 -0.77
CA ALA A 331 -17.80 15.74 -1.26
C ALA A 331 -18.35 16.63 -0.13
N GLN A 332 -18.56 16.07 1.06
CA GLN A 332 -18.96 16.82 2.25
C GLN A 332 -17.87 17.81 2.70
N ALA A 333 -16.60 17.39 2.78
CA ALA A 333 -15.51 18.24 3.24
C ALA A 333 -15.29 19.47 2.35
N PHE A 334 -15.54 19.35 1.04
CA PHE A 334 -15.39 20.43 0.06
C PHE A 334 -16.71 21.11 -0.33
N ASN A 335 -17.84 20.72 0.27
CA ASN A 335 -19.18 21.18 -0.10
C ASN A 335 -19.43 21.08 -1.62
N CYS A 336 -19.08 19.94 -2.22
CA CYS A 336 -19.34 19.70 -3.63
C CYS A 336 -20.86 19.66 -3.90
N SER A 337 -21.31 20.27 -5.00
CA SER A 337 -22.69 20.09 -5.46
C SER A 337 -22.90 18.65 -5.94
N VAL A 338 -24.14 18.18 -5.86
CA VAL A 338 -24.51 16.83 -6.35
C VAL A 338 -24.24 16.64 -7.84
N ASP A 339 -24.24 17.72 -8.62
CA ASP A 339 -23.93 17.71 -10.06
C ASP A 339 -22.44 17.94 -10.37
N SER A 340 -21.58 18.00 -9.36
CA SER A 340 -20.14 18.17 -9.55
C SER A 340 -19.53 16.93 -10.20
N LYS A 341 -18.58 17.14 -11.12
CA LYS A 341 -17.79 16.04 -11.71
C LYS A 341 -17.08 15.20 -10.63
N MET A 342 -16.74 15.80 -9.49
CA MET A 342 -16.07 15.13 -8.38
C MET A 342 -17.02 14.40 -7.42
N VAL A 343 -18.26 14.12 -7.84
CA VAL A 343 -19.26 13.39 -7.05
C VAL A 343 -19.83 12.26 -7.90
N ALA A 344 -19.62 11.02 -7.48
CA ALA A 344 -20.21 9.86 -8.15
C ALA A 344 -21.74 9.84 -7.97
N GLN A 345 -22.47 9.48 -9.03
CA GLN A 345 -23.93 9.27 -8.95
C GLN A 345 -24.30 8.06 -8.10
N GLU A 346 -23.44 7.03 -8.11
CA GLU A 346 -23.54 5.82 -7.30
C GLU A 346 -22.22 5.61 -6.57
N THR A 347 -22.27 5.40 -5.26
CA THR A 347 -21.08 5.14 -4.43
C THR A 347 -20.80 3.65 -4.37
N CYS A 348 -19.70 3.22 -4.95
CA CYS A 348 -19.21 1.86 -4.93
C CYS A 348 -18.50 1.59 -3.60
N HIS A 349 -18.81 0.51 -2.91
CA HIS A 349 -18.17 0.19 -1.63
C HIS A 349 -18.13 -1.30 -1.34
N ILE A 350 -17.18 -1.69 -0.48
CA ILE A 350 -17.08 -3.03 0.09
C ILE A 350 -17.71 -3.05 1.49
N PHE A 351 -17.40 -2.04 2.31
CA PHE A 351 -17.86 -1.87 3.69
C PHE A 351 -18.41 -0.46 3.97
#